data_AF-A0A9X5E513-F1
#
_entry.id   AF-A0A9X5E513-F1
#
_cell.length_a   1.000
_cell.length_b   1.000
_cell.length_c   1.000
_cell.angle_alpha   90.00
_cell.angle_beta   90.00
_cell.angle_gamma   90.00
#
_symmetry.space_group_name_H-M   'P 1'
#
loop_
_entity.id
_entity.type
_entity.pdbx_description
1 polymer ?
#
loop_
_entity_poly.entity_id
_entity_poly.type
_entity_poly.pdbx_seq_one_letter_code
_entity_poly.pdbx_strand_id
1 'polypeptide(L)' 'MLNVNFIKGTKVYQEAKEEGALEVTVKLVPKLLQKGFSIQEVADILELDIEEVRKIAREQ' A
#
# COMPACT_ATOMS: atom_id res chain seq x y z
N MET A 1 6.40 -11.23 26.16
CA MET A 1 5.56 -11.19 24.95
C MET A 1 5.50 -9.75 24.48
N LEU A 2 6.00 -9.44 23.28
CA LEU A 2 5.93 -8.09 22.71
C LEU A 2 4.49 -7.81 22.29
N ASN A 3 3.76 -7.03 23.10
CA ASN A 3 2.41 -6.60 22.76
C ASN A 3 2.51 -5.40 21.82
N VAL A 4 2.03 -5.55 20.59
CA VAL A 4 1.98 -4.51 19.55
C VAL A 4 1.35 -3.19 20.02
N ASN A 5 0.52 -3.21 21.07
CA ASN A 5 -0.02 -1.98 21.67
C ASN A 5 1.03 -1.06 22.29
N PHE A 6 2.20 -1.56 22.71
CA PHE A 6 3.22 -0.75 23.38
C PHE A 6 4.05 0.10 22.40
N ILE A 7 4.18 -0.38 21.15
CA ILE A 7 4.93 0.31 20.10
C ILE A 7 4.05 1.23 19.26
N LYS A 8 2.71 1.18 19.37
CA LYS A 8 1.78 1.99 18.57
C LYS A 8 2.09 3.50 18.53
N GLY A 9 2.69 4.04 19.59
CA GLY A 9 3.08 5.44 19.70
C GLY A 9 4.56 5.74 19.40
N THR A 10 5.37 4.74 19.08
CA THR A 10 6.80 4.92 18.79
C THR A 10 7.02 5.13 17.29
N LYS A 11 8.09 5.86 16.93
CA LYS A 11 8.47 6.08 15.52
C LYS A 11 8.58 4.76 14.74
N VAL A 12 9.11 3.72 15.38
CA VAL A 12 9.27 2.38 14.82
C VAL A 12 7.94 1.76 14.36
N TYR A 13 6.82 2.01 15.03
CA TYR A 13 5.52 1.48 14.58
C TYR A 13 4.92 2.30 13.43
N GLN A 14 5.15 3.61 13.41
CA GLN A 14 4.72 4.44 12.28
C GLN A 14 5.51 4.07 11.02
N GLU A 15 6.83 3.93 11.14
CA GLU A 15 7.72 3.45 10.08
C GLU A 15 7.31 2.04 9.61
N ALA A 16 7.10 1.09 10.52
CA ALA A 16 6.67 -0.26 10.13
C ALA A 16 5.26 -0.30 9.51
N LYS A 17 4.36 0.61 9.90
CA LYS A 17 3.02 0.74 9.30
C LYS A 17 3.11 1.34 7.91
N GLU A 18 3.96 2.34 7.71
CA GLU A 18 4.22 2.97 6.41
C GLU A 18 4.91 2.00 5.46
N GLU A 19 5.96 1.31 5.91
CA GLU A 19 6.66 0.27 5.15
C GLU A 19 5.72 -0.89 4.80
N GLY A 20 4.90 -1.35 5.76
CA GLY A 20 3.91 -2.40 5.52
C GLY A 20 2.82 -1.96 4.54
N ALA A 21 2.36 -0.71 4.61
CA ALA A 21 1.39 -0.17 3.67
C ALA A 21 1.97 -0.05 2.26
N LEU A 22 3.20 0.44 2.13
CA LEU A 22 3.93 0.53 0.85
C LEU A 22 4.14 -0.85 0.23
N GLU A 23 4.60 -1.83 1.00
CA GLU A 23 4.85 -3.18 0.50
C GLU A 23 3.56 -3.89 0.06
N VAL A 24 2.47 -3.68 0.81
CA VAL A 24 1.14 -4.20 0.46
C VAL A 24 0.62 -3.53 -0.80
N THR A 25 0.73 -2.20 -0.90
CA THR A 25 0.31 -1.41 -2.05
C THR A 25 1.02 -1.83 -3.34
N VAL A 26 2.37 -1.94 -3.32
CA VAL A 26 3.16 -2.35 -4.49
C VAL A 26 2.81 -3.77 -4.96
N LYS A 27 2.42 -4.66 -4.05
CA LYS A 27 2.02 -6.04 -4.38
C LYS A 27 0.55 -6.16 -4.80
N LEU A 28 -0.33 -5.28 -4.32
CA LEU A 28 -1.77 -5.34 -4.60
C LEU A 28 -2.15 -4.63 -5.89
N VAL A 29 -1.56 -3.48 -6.20
CA VAL A 29 -1.80 -2.73 -7.45
C VAL A 29 -1.71 -3.65 -8.69
N PRO A 30 -0.60 -4.37 -8.95
CA PRO A 30 -0.52 -5.32 -10.07
C PRO A 30 -1.58 -6.40 -10.05
N LYS A 31 -1.90 -6.96 -8.87
CA LYS A 31 -2.88 -8.05 -8.75
C LYS A 31 -4.28 -7.57 -9.09
N LEU A 32 -4.62 -6.34 -8.73
CA LEU A 32 -5.91 -5.74 -9.05
C LEU A 32 -5.98 -5.39 -10.55
N LEU A 33 -4.93 -4.80 -11.11
CA LEU A 33 -4.85 -4.55 -12.56
C LEU A 33 -4.96 -5.84 -13.38
N GLN A 34 -4.27 -6.92 -12.97
CA GLN A 34 -4.38 -8.25 -13.60
C GLN A 34 -5.77 -8.87 -13.50
N LYS A 35 -6.54 -8.53 -12.45
CA LYS A 35 -7.93 -8.96 -12.27
C LYS A 35 -8.91 -8.16 -13.14
N GLY A 36 -8.43 -7.17 -13.89
CA GLY A 36 -9.23 -6.36 -14.81
C GLY A 36 -9.75 -5.05 -14.22
N PHE A 37 -9.32 -4.68 -13.01
CA PHE A 37 -9.63 -3.35 -12.46
C PHE A 37 -8.85 -2.28 -13.21
N SER A 38 -9.49 -1.12 -13.44
CA SER A 38 -8.83 0.06 -13.99
C SER A 38 -7.94 0.75 -12.96
N ILE A 39 -6.98 1.55 -13.43
CA ILE A 39 -6.10 2.34 -12.55
C ILE A 39 -6.91 3.23 -11.58
N GLN A 40 -8.06 3.76 -12.04
CA GLN A 40 -8.93 4.62 -11.24
C GLN A 40 -9.62 3.82 -10.13
N GLU A 41 -10.15 2.63 -10.44
CA GLU A 41 -10.76 1.76 -9.43
C GLU A 41 -9.72 1.27 -8.42
N VAL A 42 -8.50 0.98 -8.87
CA VAL A 42 -7.41 0.58 -7.96
C VAL A 42 -7.02 1.73 -7.03
N ALA A 43 -6.94 2.96 -7.55
CA ALA A 43 -6.68 4.16 -6.77
C ALA A 43 -7.78 4.39 -5.73
N ASP A 44 -9.05 4.18 -6.09
CA ASP A 44 -10.18 4.30 -5.18
C ASP A 44 -10.18 3.20 -4.11
N ILE A 45 -9.97 1.93 -4.49
CA ILE A 45 -9.95 0.78 -3.58
C ILE A 45 -8.81 0.86 -2.56
N LEU A 46 -7.65 1.35 -2.99
CA LEU A 46 -6.45 1.45 -2.14
C LEU A 46 -6.33 2.83 -1.48
N GLU A 47 -7.26 3.76 -1.74
CA GLU A 47 -7.21 5.16 -1.32
C GLU A 47 -5.87 5.85 -1.66
N LEU A 48 -5.36 5.57 -2.86
CA LEU A 48 -4.08 6.08 -3.36
C LEU A 48 -4.30 7.12 -4.45
N ASP A 49 -3.29 7.95 -4.67
CA ASP A 49 -3.30 8.84 -5.84
C ASP A 49 -3.18 8.02 -7.13
N ILE A 50 -3.94 8.44 -8.15
CA ILE A 50 -3.92 7.81 -9.48
C ILE A 50 -2.51 7.80 -10.07
N GLU A 51 -1.74 8.86 -9.88
CA GLU A 51 -0.37 8.94 -10.36
C GLU A 51 0.56 7.96 -9.62
N GLU A 52 0.26 7.65 -8.36
CA GLU A 52 1.02 6.71 -7.54
C GLU A 52 0.76 5.27 -7.97
N VAL A 53 -0.51 4.91 -8.19
CA VAL A 53 -0.91 3.63 -8.81
C VAL A 53 -0.27 3.49 -10.20
N ARG A 54 -0.25 4.57 -10.98
CA ARG A 54 0.34 4.59 -12.32
C ARG A 54 1.86 4.49 -12.32
N LYS A 55 2.52 5.01 -11.29
CA LYS A 55 3.96 4.85 -11.09
C LYS A 55 4.30 3.40 -10.75
N ILE A 56 3.57 2.79 -9.82
CA ILE A 56 3.73 1.38 -9.43
C ILE A 56 3.43 0.43 -10.61
N ALA A 57 2.45 0.76 -11.43
CA ALA A 57 2.14 0.01 -12.65
C ALA A 57 3.22 0.15 -13.74
N ARG A 58 4.00 1.24 -13.73
CA ARG A 58 5.10 1.51 -14.69
C ARG A 58 6.47 1.02 -14.22
N GLU A 59 6.69 0.93 -12.92
CA GLU A 59 7.94 0.47 -12.29
C GLU A 59 8.02 -1.07 -12.17
N GLN A 60 7.07 -1.81 -12.77
CA GLN A 60 7.09 -3.27 -12.89
C GLN A 60 7.64 -3.77 -14.23
#